data_AF-A0A2D7Z7X3-F1
#
_entry.id   AF-A0A2D7Z7X3-F1
#
_cell.length_a   1.000
_cell.length_b   1.000
_cell.length_c   1.000
_cell.angle_alpha   90.00
_cell.angle_beta   90.00
_cell.angle_gamma   90.00
#
_symmetry.space_group_name_H-M   'P 1'
#
loop_
_entity.id
_entity.type
_entity.pdbx_description
1 polymer ?
#
loop_
_entity_poly.entity_id
_entity_poly.type
_entity_poly.pdbx_seq_one_letter_code
_entity_poly.pdbx_strand_id
1 'polypeptide(L)'
;MTAVLKVWIEEGCITCDACQETCPEVFSVTDESCFIKAEVREDGGFNENLESQSHLKSEIGTNLAFDIIDAAEGCPVDVIKFAHVDAESGATDSEEDGSIADQAVETEPDSAAPDDAATATTVAEADISIDGDRSLLILFGSQSGNSEGVCVKVGKMASKYGLEPTIKSMDEIQISEIPGHKRVMIVCSTWGEGDMPDNAEELWAAANGTSAPDLTGTHFSVLALGDTDYEYFCQSGKDWDEWFEKQGALRLVPRVDCDVDYDALAESWMLEVLPHLAAVDGNGTFQADAVETFKLKAAGGQTPTGEVVGAVGDLQGFTIPILELESVSATLILHRYDP
;
A
#
# COMPACT_ATOMS: atom_id res chain seq x y z
N MET A 1 0.42 -5.57 15.47
CA MET A 1 -1.00 -5.85 15.18
C MET A 1 -1.82 -4.94 16.08
N THR A 2 -2.36 -3.85 15.52
CA THR A 2 -3.20 -2.91 16.26
C THR A 2 -4.61 -3.46 16.31
N ALA A 3 -5.21 -3.50 17.50
CA ALA A 3 -6.59 -3.96 17.69
C ALA A 3 -7.38 -2.91 18.47
N VAL A 4 -8.53 -2.52 17.94
CA VAL A 4 -9.49 -1.63 18.61
C VAL A 4 -10.35 -2.46 19.55
N LEU A 5 -10.19 -2.23 20.85
CA LEU A 5 -10.95 -2.93 21.89
C LEU A 5 -12.35 -2.31 22.08
N LYS A 6 -12.45 -1.00 21.97
CA LYS A 6 -13.70 -0.24 22.22
C LYS A 6 -13.81 0.92 21.24
N VAL A 7 -15.04 1.24 20.87
CA VAL A 7 -15.40 2.47 20.18
C VAL A 7 -16.67 3.03 20.82
N TRP A 8 -16.77 4.34 20.97
CA TRP A 8 -17.95 5.04 21.47
C TRP A 8 -18.09 6.42 20.83
N ILE A 9 -19.32 6.94 20.82
CA ILE A 9 -19.66 8.23 20.20
C ILE A 9 -19.98 9.21 21.33
N GLU A 10 -19.19 10.27 21.46
CA GLU A 10 -19.46 11.38 22.36
C GLU A 10 -20.63 12.24 21.87
N GLU A 11 -21.18 13.08 22.74
CA GLU A 11 -22.23 14.02 22.37
C GLU A 11 -21.76 14.96 21.25
N GLY A 12 -22.66 15.30 20.31
CA GLY A 12 -22.37 16.26 19.24
C GLY A 12 -22.19 15.66 17.84
N CYS A 13 -22.57 14.40 17.63
CA CYS A 13 -22.64 13.81 16.29
C CYS A 13 -23.56 14.61 15.36
N ILE A 14 -23.08 14.93 14.15
CA ILE A 14 -23.82 15.71 13.15
C ILE A 14 -24.45 14.87 12.02
N THR A 15 -24.44 13.53 12.18
CA THR A 15 -25.06 12.57 11.24
C THR A 15 -24.66 12.81 9.77
N CYS A 16 -23.38 13.05 9.52
CA CYS A 16 -22.82 13.35 8.19
C CYS A 16 -22.53 12.11 7.31
N ASP A 17 -22.93 10.91 7.74
CA ASP A 17 -22.71 9.62 7.06
C ASP A 17 -21.25 9.14 6.88
N ALA A 18 -20.25 10.02 7.00
CA ALA A 18 -18.83 9.70 6.82
C ALA A 18 -18.37 8.40 7.51
N CYS A 19 -18.68 8.23 8.80
CA CYS A 19 -18.30 7.02 9.54
C CYS A 19 -18.98 5.73 9.03
N GLN A 20 -20.22 5.81 8.55
CA GLN A 20 -20.93 4.66 7.98
C GLN A 20 -20.46 4.37 6.55
N GLU A 21 -20.05 5.38 5.79
CA GLU A 21 -19.43 5.16 4.48
C GLU A 21 -18.04 4.51 4.62
N THR A 22 -17.25 4.93 5.61
CA THR A 22 -15.91 4.39 5.87
C THR A 22 -15.95 2.99 6.48
N CYS A 23 -16.81 2.74 7.48
CA CYS A 23 -16.90 1.44 8.16
C CYS A 23 -18.37 1.03 8.41
N PRO A 24 -19.11 0.65 7.35
CA PRO A 24 -20.53 0.32 7.43
C PRO A 24 -20.81 -0.90 8.31
N GLU A 25 -19.83 -1.77 8.54
CA GLU A 25 -19.94 -2.96 9.37
C GLU A 25 -20.04 -2.62 10.86
N VAL A 26 -19.51 -1.46 11.29
CA VAL A 26 -19.47 -1.04 12.70
C VAL A 26 -20.47 0.07 12.96
N PHE A 27 -20.58 1.05 12.06
CA PHE A 27 -21.37 2.26 12.26
C PHE A 27 -22.71 2.20 11.51
N SER A 28 -23.73 2.75 12.13
CA SER A 28 -25.04 2.99 11.55
C SER A 28 -25.50 4.39 11.96
N VAL A 29 -25.51 5.31 11.02
CA VAL A 29 -26.04 6.66 11.22
C VAL A 29 -27.56 6.61 11.24
N THR A 30 -28.13 7.31 12.22
CA THR A 30 -29.57 7.47 12.42
C THR A 30 -29.94 8.95 12.33
N ASP A 31 -31.22 9.28 12.47
CA ASP A 31 -31.69 10.67 12.46
C ASP A 31 -31.15 11.51 13.65
N GLU A 32 -30.76 10.86 14.76
CA GLU A 32 -30.37 11.54 16.01
C GLU A 32 -28.86 11.47 16.31
N SER A 33 -28.18 10.38 15.95
CA SER A 33 -26.75 10.17 16.18
C SER A 33 -26.20 9.02 15.33
N CYS A 34 -24.90 8.76 15.42
CA CYS A 34 -24.28 7.53 14.93
C CYS A 34 -24.33 6.45 16.01
N PHE A 35 -24.82 5.27 15.68
CA PHE A 35 -24.88 4.11 16.58
C PHE A 35 -23.87 3.05 16.16
N ILE A 36 -23.35 2.32 17.15
CA ILE A 36 -22.51 1.14 16.93
C ILE A 36 -23.42 -0.08 16.85
N LYS A 37 -23.24 -0.89 15.80
CA LYS A 37 -24.09 -2.05 15.53
C LYS A 37 -24.04 -3.09 16.66
N ALA A 38 -25.19 -3.68 16.98
CA ALA A 38 -25.31 -4.71 18.02
C ALA A 38 -24.42 -5.93 17.73
N GLU A 39 -24.29 -6.30 16.46
CA GLU A 39 -23.55 -7.49 16.03
C GLU A 39 -22.04 -7.39 16.22
N VAL A 40 -21.48 -6.19 16.35
CA VAL A 40 -20.04 -5.98 16.55
C VAL A 40 -19.64 -5.90 18.03
N ARG A 41 -20.60 -5.69 18.92
CA ARG A 41 -20.36 -5.54 20.37
C ARG A 41 -20.56 -6.84 21.14
N GLU A 42 -19.84 -7.01 22.25
CA GLU A 42 -19.99 -8.16 23.14
C GLU A 42 -21.33 -8.16 23.88
N ASP A 43 -21.84 -6.98 24.22
CA ASP A 43 -23.10 -6.79 24.96
C ASP A 43 -24.34 -6.72 24.06
N GLY A 44 -24.17 -6.73 22.73
CA GLY A 44 -25.28 -6.68 21.77
C GLY A 44 -26.04 -5.34 21.76
N GLY A 45 -25.48 -4.27 22.31
CA GLY A 45 -26.13 -2.95 22.33
C GLY A 45 -26.14 -2.27 20.97
N PHE A 46 -27.25 -1.62 20.61
CA PHE A 46 -27.37 -0.77 19.42
C PHE A 46 -27.60 0.68 19.87
N ASN A 47 -26.52 1.39 20.14
CA ASN A 47 -26.48 2.79 20.59
C ASN A 47 -25.04 3.33 20.44
N GLU A 48 -24.78 4.54 20.93
CA GLU A 48 -23.50 5.24 20.89
C GLU A 48 -22.37 4.55 21.66
N ASN A 49 -22.68 3.52 22.46
CA ASN A 49 -21.77 2.85 23.40
C ASN A 49 -21.12 3.81 24.42
N LEU A 50 -21.68 5.01 24.59
CA LEU A 50 -21.12 6.08 25.43
C LEU A 50 -21.09 5.69 26.91
N GLU A 51 -22.19 5.15 27.43
CA GLU A 51 -22.28 4.76 28.85
C GLU A 51 -21.63 3.40 29.14
N SER A 52 -21.90 2.41 28.28
CA SER A 52 -21.46 1.03 28.49
C SER A 52 -19.98 0.80 28.18
N GLN A 53 -19.43 1.52 27.19
CA GLN A 53 -18.10 1.31 26.62
C GLN A 53 -17.74 -0.19 26.51
N SER A 54 -18.71 -0.95 26.00
CA SER A 54 -18.62 -2.38 25.77
C SER A 54 -17.55 -2.67 24.73
N HIS A 55 -16.85 -3.79 24.89
CA HIS A 55 -15.84 -4.20 23.93
C HIS A 55 -16.47 -4.58 22.59
N LEU A 56 -15.69 -4.39 21.54
CA LEU A 56 -15.92 -5.03 20.27
C LEU A 56 -15.56 -6.51 20.37
N LYS A 57 -16.26 -7.36 19.62
CA LYS A 57 -15.86 -8.76 19.44
C LYS A 57 -14.45 -8.80 18.88
N SER A 58 -13.60 -9.67 19.42
CA SER A 58 -12.16 -9.70 19.12
C SER A 58 -11.84 -9.75 17.62
N GLU A 59 -12.62 -10.50 16.83
CA GLU A 59 -12.44 -10.59 15.37
C GLU A 59 -12.72 -9.26 14.68
N ILE A 60 -13.76 -8.54 15.10
CA ILE A 60 -14.11 -7.22 14.56
C ILE A 60 -13.07 -6.18 14.94
N GLY A 61 -12.72 -6.12 16.23
CA GLY A 61 -11.74 -5.16 16.74
C GLY A 61 -10.34 -5.31 16.13
N THR A 62 -10.00 -6.51 15.62
CA THR A 62 -8.72 -6.77 14.94
C THR A 62 -8.82 -6.53 13.44
N ASN A 63 -9.86 -7.08 12.79
CA ASN A 63 -9.98 -7.04 11.33
C ASN A 63 -10.39 -5.67 10.81
N LEU A 64 -11.20 -4.94 11.58
CA LEU A 64 -11.70 -3.60 11.23
C LEU A 64 -11.01 -2.50 12.04
N ALA A 65 -9.89 -2.81 12.71
CA ALA A 65 -9.16 -1.85 13.53
C ALA A 65 -8.87 -0.56 12.76
N PHE A 66 -8.37 -0.70 11.53
CA PHE A 66 -8.02 0.42 10.66
C PHE A 66 -9.25 1.19 10.17
N ASP A 67 -10.31 0.50 9.74
CA ASP A 67 -11.53 1.16 9.25
C ASP A 67 -12.25 1.92 10.38
N ILE A 68 -12.20 1.41 11.61
CA ILE A 68 -12.73 2.10 12.79
C ILE A 68 -11.93 3.36 13.10
N ILE A 69 -10.60 3.31 13.00
CA ILE A 69 -9.72 4.46 13.22
C ILE A 69 -9.95 5.51 12.12
N ASP A 70 -10.02 5.09 10.85
CA ASP A 70 -10.26 5.99 9.72
C ASP A 70 -11.63 6.67 9.81
N ALA A 71 -12.66 5.92 10.20
CA ALA A 71 -13.99 6.48 10.45
C ALA A 71 -13.97 7.50 11.59
N ALA A 72 -13.12 7.30 12.61
CA ALA A 72 -12.98 8.22 13.73
C ALA A 72 -12.25 9.51 13.33
N GLU A 73 -11.16 9.40 12.57
CA GLU A 73 -10.38 10.54 12.04
C GLU A 73 -11.15 11.31 10.95
N GLY A 74 -12.02 10.63 10.19
CA GLY A 74 -12.88 11.24 9.19
C GLY A 74 -14.11 11.96 9.76
N CYS A 75 -14.30 11.96 11.09
CA CYS A 75 -15.44 12.62 11.72
C CYS A 75 -15.24 14.15 11.79
N PRO A 76 -16.08 14.98 11.11
CA PRO A 76 -15.87 16.44 11.06
C PRO A 76 -15.96 17.19 12.40
N VAL A 77 -16.46 16.51 13.43
CA VAL A 77 -16.67 17.04 14.79
C VAL A 77 -15.93 16.22 15.85
N ASP A 78 -15.07 15.29 15.44
CA ASP A 78 -14.18 14.49 16.31
C ASP A 78 -14.88 13.76 17.46
N VAL A 79 -16.16 13.37 17.32
CA VAL A 79 -16.93 12.74 18.42
C VAL A 79 -16.75 11.22 18.53
N ILE A 80 -16.14 10.58 17.53
CA ILE A 80 -15.90 9.13 17.53
C ILE A 80 -14.60 8.86 18.26
N LYS A 81 -14.68 8.12 19.37
CA LYS A 81 -13.54 7.79 20.22
C LYS A 81 -13.33 6.29 20.26
N PHE A 82 -12.09 5.87 20.42
CA PHE A 82 -11.73 4.46 20.47
C PHE A 82 -10.59 4.20 21.46
N ALA A 83 -10.51 2.96 21.92
CA ALA A 83 -9.37 2.44 22.68
C ALA A 83 -8.74 1.31 21.87
N HIS A 84 -7.45 1.44 21.56
CA HIS A 84 -6.67 0.41 20.87
C HIS A 84 -5.56 -0.14 21.78
N VAL A 85 -5.10 -1.34 21.45
CA VAL A 85 -3.83 -1.87 21.94
C VAL A 85 -2.87 -1.94 20.78
N ASP A 86 -1.78 -1.20 20.88
CA ASP A 86 -0.62 -1.45 20.03
C ASP A 86 0.19 -2.58 20.64
N ALA A 87 0.70 -3.47 19.79
CA ALA A 87 1.58 -4.55 20.21
C ALA A 87 2.93 -4.05 20.77
N GLU A 88 3.14 -2.73 20.85
CA GLU A 88 4.27 -2.09 21.49
C GLU A 88 3.79 -0.92 22.37
N SER A 89 3.35 -1.21 23.59
CA SER A 89 3.63 -0.40 24.79
C SER A 89 2.81 -0.87 26.00
N GLY A 90 3.39 -1.78 26.77
CA GLY A 90 3.22 -1.71 28.22
C GLY A 90 4.13 -0.59 28.72
N ALA A 91 3.58 0.60 28.96
CA ALA A 91 4.35 1.71 29.51
C ALA A 91 4.89 1.39 30.92
N THR A 92 6.20 1.54 31.14
CA THR A 92 6.81 2.24 32.29
C THR A 92 8.33 2.33 32.17
N ASP A 93 8.86 3.48 32.61
CA ASP A 93 10.26 3.90 32.81
C ASP A 93 11.24 2.84 33.35
N SER A 94 12.49 2.84 32.86
CA SER A 94 13.72 3.04 33.66
C SER A 94 14.99 2.73 32.84
N GLU A 95 15.98 3.61 33.02
CA GLU A 95 17.36 3.56 32.53
C GLU A 95 18.19 2.42 33.16
N GLU A 96 19.11 1.81 32.40
CA GLU A 96 20.57 1.80 32.64
C GLU A 96 21.28 0.61 31.93
N ASP A 97 22.34 1.01 31.20
CA ASP A 97 23.69 0.44 31.09
C ASP A 97 23.95 -1.09 31.10
N GLY A 98 24.83 -1.53 30.19
CA GLY A 98 25.39 -2.88 30.22
C GLY A 98 26.09 -3.34 28.95
N SER A 99 27.33 -2.88 28.78
CA SER A 99 28.31 -3.23 27.73
C SER A 99 28.71 -4.71 27.57
N ILE A 100 29.52 -4.96 26.52
CA ILE A 100 30.48 -6.08 26.22
C ILE A 100 29.93 -7.05 25.13
N ALA A 101 30.31 -6.91 23.86
CA ALA A 101 31.57 -7.28 23.19
C ALA A 101 31.79 -8.80 22.99
N ASP A 102 31.84 -9.19 21.71
CA ASP A 102 33.01 -9.82 21.04
C ASP A 102 32.73 -11.12 20.24
N GLN A 103 33.41 -11.15 19.09
CA GLN A 103 33.89 -12.27 18.26
C GLN A 103 33.01 -12.89 17.14
N ALA A 104 33.46 -12.49 15.94
CA ALA A 104 33.43 -13.13 14.65
C ALA A 104 33.81 -14.62 14.62
N VAL A 105 33.29 -15.35 13.62
CA VAL A 105 34.01 -16.39 12.87
C VAL A 105 33.50 -16.41 11.43
N GLU A 106 34.40 -16.14 10.48
CA GLU A 106 34.27 -16.38 9.04
C GLU A 106 34.30 -17.90 8.73
N THR A 107 33.68 -18.33 7.62
CA THR A 107 34.32 -19.19 6.58
C THR A 107 33.32 -19.59 5.48
N GLU A 108 33.46 -18.97 4.31
CA GLU A 108 33.29 -19.59 2.98
C GLU A 108 34.55 -20.44 2.66
N PRO A 109 34.70 -21.19 1.54
CA PRO A 109 33.84 -21.31 0.34
C PRO A 109 33.66 -22.77 -0.16
N ASP A 110 32.90 -22.98 -1.25
CA ASP A 110 33.43 -23.46 -2.55
C ASP A 110 32.34 -24.02 -3.49
N SER A 111 32.60 -23.73 -4.76
CA SER A 111 31.93 -23.91 -6.03
C SER A 111 31.42 -25.32 -6.40
N ALA A 112 30.40 -25.35 -7.27
CA ALA A 112 30.53 -25.79 -8.67
C ALA A 112 29.15 -25.97 -9.34
N ALA A 113 28.94 -25.28 -10.45
CA ALA A 113 28.04 -25.68 -11.55
C ALA A 113 28.90 -26.34 -12.66
N PRO A 114 28.36 -26.83 -13.79
CA PRO A 114 26.97 -26.96 -14.23
C PRO A 114 26.63 -28.37 -14.79
N ASP A 115 25.37 -28.67 -15.10
CA ASP A 115 25.05 -29.25 -16.41
C ASP A 115 23.56 -29.14 -16.79
N ASP A 116 23.39 -29.05 -18.09
CA ASP A 116 22.24 -28.69 -18.89
C ASP A 116 21.23 -29.86 -19.02
N ALA A 117 19.93 -29.59 -18.87
CA ALA A 117 18.88 -30.47 -19.39
C ALA A 117 17.51 -29.75 -19.43
N ALA A 118 17.17 -29.23 -20.59
CA ALA A 118 15.81 -28.84 -20.95
C ALA A 118 14.82 -29.98 -20.70
N THR A 119 13.71 -29.71 -20.00
CA THR A 119 12.48 -30.50 -20.11
C THR A 119 11.25 -29.61 -19.93
N ALA A 120 10.26 -29.90 -20.75
CA ALA A 120 9.07 -29.14 -21.09
C ALA A 120 8.26 -28.55 -19.93
N THR A 121 7.85 -27.30 -20.12
CA THR A 121 6.86 -26.54 -19.37
C THR A 121 5.53 -27.28 -19.29
N THR A 122 5.20 -27.74 -18.09
CA THR A 122 3.82 -27.86 -17.63
C THR A 122 3.53 -26.62 -16.80
N VAL A 123 2.47 -25.88 -17.15
CA VAL A 123 1.88 -24.85 -16.30
C VAL A 123 1.38 -25.55 -15.03
N ALA A 124 2.26 -25.61 -14.03
CA ALA A 124 1.90 -25.93 -12.67
C ALA A 124 1.20 -24.69 -12.11
N GLU A 125 0.02 -24.89 -11.53
CA GLU A 125 -0.65 -23.91 -10.70
C GLU A 125 0.33 -23.52 -9.59
N ALA A 126 0.97 -22.37 -9.75
CA ALA A 126 1.80 -21.81 -8.71
C ALA A 126 0.85 -21.33 -7.62
N ASP A 127 0.83 -22.05 -6.49
CA ASP A 127 0.60 -21.41 -5.20
C ASP A 127 1.58 -20.24 -5.13
N ILE A 128 1.10 -19.03 -5.45
CA ILE A 128 1.89 -17.80 -5.33
C ILE A 128 2.09 -17.62 -3.84
N SER A 129 3.23 -18.11 -3.35
CA SER A 129 3.66 -17.96 -1.97
C SER A 129 3.79 -16.46 -1.70
N ILE A 130 2.89 -15.97 -0.85
CA ILE A 130 2.93 -14.63 -0.28
C ILE A 130 3.85 -14.58 0.96
N ASP A 131 4.64 -15.62 1.19
CA ASP A 131 5.48 -15.75 2.36
C ASP A 131 6.78 -14.93 2.22
N GLY A 132 7.34 -14.53 3.36
CA GLY A 132 8.59 -13.77 3.43
C GLY A 132 8.38 -12.27 3.54
N ASP A 133 9.40 -11.51 3.15
CA ASP A 133 9.45 -10.05 3.31
C ASP A 133 8.42 -9.35 2.41
N ARG A 134 7.46 -8.67 3.05
CA ARG A 134 6.38 -7.90 2.43
C ARG A 134 6.55 -6.39 2.58
N SER A 135 7.71 -5.93 3.05
CA SER A 135 7.98 -4.52 3.24
C SER A 135 7.84 -3.72 1.94
N LEU A 136 7.24 -2.54 2.05
CA LEU A 136 7.08 -1.53 1.01
C LEU A 136 7.57 -0.20 1.57
N LEU A 137 8.66 0.33 1.03
CA LEU A 137 9.11 1.69 1.36
C LEU A 137 8.38 2.71 0.49
N ILE A 138 7.79 3.72 1.10
CA ILE A 138 7.08 4.80 0.40
C ILE A 138 7.76 6.11 0.77
N LEU A 139 8.36 6.78 -0.22
CA LEU A 139 9.09 8.03 -0.04
C LEU A 139 8.29 9.20 -0.59
N PHE A 140 8.29 10.33 0.12
CA PHE A 140 7.70 11.56 -0.40
C PHE A 140 8.63 12.79 -0.35
N GLY A 141 8.65 13.53 -1.47
CA GLY A 141 9.11 14.90 -1.54
C GLY A 141 7.91 15.84 -1.67
N SER A 142 7.72 16.76 -0.71
CA SER A 142 6.51 17.56 -0.59
C SER A 142 6.78 18.92 0.05
N GLN A 143 6.30 20.01 -0.57
CA GLN A 143 6.34 21.34 0.04
C GLN A 143 5.04 21.70 0.78
N SER A 144 3.88 21.30 0.22
CA SER A 144 2.55 21.69 0.69
C SER A 144 1.72 20.54 1.28
N GLY A 145 2.28 19.34 1.37
CA GLY A 145 1.60 18.14 1.89
C GLY A 145 0.86 17.29 0.84
N ASN A 146 0.80 17.70 -0.43
CA ASN A 146 0.08 16.93 -1.46
C ASN A 146 0.67 15.53 -1.69
N SER A 147 2.00 15.45 -1.91
CA SER A 147 2.68 14.16 -2.11
C SER A 147 2.58 13.26 -0.88
N GLU A 148 2.70 13.84 0.31
CA GLU A 148 2.52 13.14 1.59
C GLU A 148 1.10 12.56 1.70
N GLY A 149 0.07 13.35 1.39
CA GLY A 149 -1.31 12.90 1.37
C GLY A 149 -1.55 11.73 0.42
N VAL A 150 -0.91 11.72 -0.75
CA VAL A 150 -0.95 10.56 -1.65
C VAL A 150 -0.25 9.35 -1.02
N CYS A 151 0.92 9.51 -0.41
CA CYS A 151 1.62 8.40 0.27
C CYS A 151 0.80 7.80 1.42
N VAL A 152 0.05 8.61 2.17
CA VAL A 152 -0.89 8.12 3.19
C VAL A 152 -1.98 7.26 2.54
N LYS A 153 -2.56 7.70 1.41
CA LYS A 153 -3.53 6.89 0.64
C LYS A 153 -2.93 5.58 0.14
N VAL A 154 -1.68 5.60 -0.36
CA VAL A 154 -0.93 4.39 -0.77
C VAL A 154 -0.79 3.44 0.42
N GLY A 155 -0.33 3.93 1.57
CA GLY A 155 -0.15 3.12 2.78
C GLY A 155 -1.44 2.44 3.21
N LYS A 156 -2.56 3.16 3.19
CA LYS A 156 -3.88 2.59 3.50
C LYS A 156 -4.28 1.46 2.54
N MET A 157 -3.98 1.61 1.24
CA MET A 157 -4.33 0.60 0.24
C MET A 157 -3.37 -0.59 0.18
N ALA A 158 -2.10 -0.41 0.54
CA ALA A 158 -1.06 -1.44 0.45
C ALA A 158 -1.43 -2.72 1.22
N SER A 159 -2.09 -2.60 2.39
CA SER A 159 -2.55 -3.73 3.19
C SER A 159 -3.51 -4.66 2.45
N LYS A 160 -4.33 -4.14 1.52
CA LYS A 160 -5.24 -4.94 0.68
C LYS A 160 -4.49 -5.89 -0.27
N TYR A 161 -3.23 -5.60 -0.52
CA TYR A 161 -2.32 -6.41 -1.34
C TYR A 161 -1.33 -7.22 -0.50
N GLY A 162 -1.51 -7.27 0.83
CA GLY A 162 -0.61 -7.95 1.74
C GLY A 162 0.80 -7.35 1.76
N LEU A 163 0.90 -6.04 1.51
CA LEU A 163 2.16 -5.29 1.63
C LEU A 163 2.22 -4.60 2.99
N GLU A 164 3.42 -4.42 3.51
CA GLU A 164 3.70 -3.79 4.80
C GLU A 164 4.34 -2.42 4.56
N PRO A 165 3.56 -1.34 4.44
CA PRO A 165 4.07 -0.02 4.08
C PRO A 165 4.84 0.63 5.22
N THR A 166 5.96 1.26 4.89
CA THR A 166 6.67 2.24 5.74
C THR A 166 6.76 3.53 4.95
N ILE A 167 6.08 4.57 5.42
CA ILE A 167 6.10 5.90 4.81
C ILE A 167 7.22 6.70 5.47
N LYS A 168 8.07 7.33 4.66
CA LYS A 168 9.11 8.27 5.13
C LYS A 168 9.12 9.52 4.27
N SER A 169 9.29 10.67 4.91
CA SER A 169 9.74 11.87 4.23
C SER A 169 11.17 11.64 3.69
N MET A 170 11.54 12.29 2.59
CA MET A 170 12.85 12.07 1.97
C MET A 170 14.03 12.54 2.85
N ASP A 171 13.79 13.40 3.85
CA ASP A 171 14.78 13.83 4.86
C ASP A 171 14.85 12.88 6.09
N GLU A 172 13.96 11.89 6.19
CA GLU A 172 13.94 10.88 7.25
C GLU A 172 14.68 9.58 6.88
N ILE A 173 15.34 9.57 5.72
CA ILE A 173 16.08 8.41 5.20
C ILE A 173 17.42 8.85 4.62
N GLN A 174 18.44 8.02 4.78
CA GLN A 174 19.71 8.17 4.09
C GLN A 174 19.70 7.35 2.79
N ILE A 175 20.36 7.84 1.75
CA ILE A 175 20.40 7.14 0.45
C ILE A 175 20.96 5.71 0.57
N SER A 176 21.87 5.48 1.52
CA SER A 176 22.46 4.18 1.83
C SER A 176 21.50 3.18 2.47
N GLU A 177 20.33 3.62 2.93
CA GLU A 177 19.29 2.75 3.50
C GLU A 177 18.33 2.19 2.43
N ILE A 178 18.28 2.79 1.23
CA ILE A 178 17.41 2.31 0.15
C ILE A 178 17.79 0.88 -0.32
N PRO A 179 19.09 0.53 -0.47
CA PRO A 179 19.48 -0.85 -0.79
C PRO A 179 18.90 -1.86 0.21
N GLY A 180 18.38 -2.96 -0.32
CA GLY A 180 17.73 -4.01 0.47
C GLY A 180 16.20 -3.88 0.53
N HIS A 181 15.63 -2.71 0.22
CA HIS A 181 14.20 -2.60 -0.03
C HIS A 181 13.87 -3.17 -1.41
N LYS A 182 13.10 -4.26 -1.42
CA LYS A 182 12.65 -4.94 -2.65
C LYS A 182 11.57 -4.15 -3.39
N ARG A 183 10.83 -3.30 -2.68
CA ARG A 183 9.67 -2.55 -3.17
C ARG A 183 9.76 -1.11 -2.68
N VAL A 184 9.82 -0.18 -3.62
CA VAL A 184 9.90 1.25 -3.32
C VAL A 184 8.88 2.02 -4.16
N MET A 185 8.11 2.90 -3.53
CA MET A 185 7.28 3.87 -4.22
C MET A 185 7.77 5.27 -3.90
N ILE A 186 7.79 6.13 -4.91
CA ILE A 186 8.19 7.53 -4.75
C ILE A 186 7.04 8.43 -5.19
N VAL A 187 6.68 9.41 -4.37
CA VAL A 187 5.78 10.50 -4.75
C VAL A 187 6.48 11.82 -4.53
N CYS A 188 6.80 12.55 -5.61
CA CYS A 188 7.58 13.78 -5.49
C CYS A 188 6.91 14.93 -6.25
N SER A 189 6.69 16.04 -5.55
CA SER A 189 6.27 17.29 -6.18
C SER A 189 7.47 18.04 -6.75
N THR A 190 7.29 18.86 -7.77
CA THR A 190 8.32 19.78 -8.26
C THR A 190 8.10 21.18 -7.71
N TRP A 191 9.18 21.88 -7.35
CA TRP A 191 9.11 23.26 -6.88
C TRP A 191 10.02 24.18 -7.71
N GLY A 192 9.75 25.48 -7.70
CA GLY A 192 10.61 26.49 -8.33
C GLY A 192 10.81 26.26 -9.82
N GLU A 193 12.07 26.18 -10.24
CA GLU A 193 12.47 26.04 -11.65
C GLU A 193 12.89 24.59 -11.97
N GLY A 194 12.05 23.63 -11.55
CA GLY A 194 12.33 22.20 -11.72
C GLY A 194 13.06 21.54 -10.55
N ASP A 195 13.13 22.24 -9.42
CA ASP A 195 13.87 21.83 -8.24
C ASP A 195 13.11 20.78 -7.40
N MET A 196 13.88 20.10 -6.55
CA MET A 196 13.33 19.22 -5.51
C MET A 196 12.58 20.06 -4.45
N PRO A 197 11.57 19.49 -3.79
CA PRO A 197 11.02 20.08 -2.56
C PRO A 197 12.08 20.13 -1.46
N ASP A 198 11.94 21.06 -0.50
CA ASP A 198 12.92 21.27 0.56
C ASP A 198 13.28 19.96 1.30
N ASN A 199 12.28 19.13 1.61
CA ASN A 199 12.46 17.85 2.31
C ASN A 199 13.11 16.74 1.47
N ALA A 200 13.45 17.00 0.21
CA ALA A 200 14.06 16.05 -0.72
C ALA A 200 15.44 16.48 -1.22
N GLU A 201 15.85 17.73 -0.98
CA GLU A 201 17.11 18.29 -1.50
C GLU A 201 18.34 17.52 -1.00
N GLU A 202 18.41 17.24 0.30
CA GLU A 202 19.58 16.57 0.90
C GLU A 202 19.72 15.13 0.37
N LEU A 203 18.60 14.40 0.28
CA LEU A 203 18.59 13.04 -0.27
C LEU A 203 18.99 13.04 -1.75
N TRP A 204 18.51 14.01 -2.53
CA TRP A 204 18.88 14.15 -3.95
C TRP A 204 20.36 14.48 -4.13
N ALA A 205 20.92 15.36 -3.30
CA ALA A 205 22.34 15.66 -3.31
C ALA A 205 23.18 14.41 -2.95
N ALA A 206 22.74 13.63 -1.96
CA ALA A 206 23.38 12.37 -1.58
C ALA A 206 23.29 11.33 -2.71
N ALA A 207 22.13 11.22 -3.38
CA ALA A 207 21.88 10.35 -4.52
C ALA A 207 22.83 10.62 -5.70
N ASN A 208 23.18 11.90 -5.92
CA ASN A 208 24.09 12.33 -6.98
C ASN A 208 25.55 12.48 -6.52
N GLY A 209 25.87 12.05 -5.29
CA GLY A 209 27.21 12.04 -4.75
C GLY A 209 28.13 10.98 -5.40
N THR A 210 29.37 10.91 -4.91
CA THR A 210 30.40 9.99 -5.45
C THR A 210 30.18 8.51 -5.10
N SER A 211 29.23 8.23 -4.20
CA SER A 211 28.98 6.91 -3.63
C SER A 211 27.50 6.52 -3.76
N ALA A 212 26.90 6.78 -4.93
CA ALA A 212 25.54 6.36 -5.21
C ALA A 212 25.42 4.83 -5.09
N PRO A 213 24.38 4.31 -4.39
CA PRO A 213 24.23 2.88 -4.17
C PRO A 213 23.72 2.15 -5.42
N ASP A 214 24.03 0.85 -5.51
CA ASP A 214 23.42 -0.08 -6.44
C ASP A 214 22.05 -0.53 -5.90
N LEU A 215 21.02 -0.43 -6.73
CA LEU A 215 19.63 -0.77 -6.42
C LEU A 215 19.16 -2.02 -7.18
N THR A 216 20.08 -2.85 -7.66
CA THR A 216 19.76 -4.16 -8.24
C THR A 216 18.91 -4.98 -7.28
N GLY A 217 17.74 -5.42 -7.74
CA GLY A 217 16.75 -6.17 -6.93
C GLY A 217 15.67 -5.30 -6.28
N THR A 218 15.80 -3.98 -6.34
CA THR A 218 14.72 -3.05 -5.98
C THR A 218 13.74 -2.90 -7.14
N HIS A 219 12.45 -2.94 -6.83
CA HIS A 219 11.37 -2.69 -7.77
C HIS A 219 10.65 -1.41 -7.41
N PHE A 220 10.41 -0.54 -8.39
CA PHE A 220 9.87 0.78 -8.10
C PHE A 220 8.87 1.32 -9.12
N SER A 221 8.20 2.39 -8.71
CA SER A 221 7.45 3.29 -9.57
C SER A 221 7.37 4.67 -8.92
N VAL A 222 7.19 5.70 -9.75
CA VAL A 222 7.18 7.10 -9.33
C VAL A 222 5.86 7.77 -9.74
N LEU A 223 5.28 8.53 -8.83
CA LEU A 223 4.24 9.51 -9.14
C LEU A 223 4.84 10.91 -9.01
N ALA A 224 4.84 11.67 -10.10
CA ALA A 224 5.34 13.03 -10.11
C ALA A 224 4.18 14.02 -10.04
N LEU A 225 4.24 14.99 -9.14
CA LEU A 225 3.26 16.07 -9.04
C LEU A 225 3.89 17.36 -9.56
N GLY A 226 3.21 18.04 -10.46
CA GLY A 226 3.66 19.31 -11.01
C GLY A 226 2.49 20.15 -11.52
N ASP A 227 2.84 21.20 -12.24
CA ASP A 227 1.89 22.12 -12.84
C ASP A 227 2.39 22.44 -14.26
N THR A 228 1.54 22.22 -15.27
CA THR A 228 1.92 22.42 -16.67
C THR A 228 2.06 23.89 -17.07
N ASP A 229 1.65 24.83 -16.21
CA ASP A 229 1.92 26.26 -16.40
C ASP A 229 3.42 26.61 -16.20
N TYR A 230 4.21 25.68 -15.62
CA TYR A 230 5.64 25.85 -15.41
C TYR A 230 6.47 25.12 -16.49
N GLU A 231 7.64 25.70 -16.83
CA GLU A 231 8.53 25.15 -17.86
C GLU A 231 9.00 23.73 -17.53
N TYR A 232 9.34 23.48 -16.26
CA TYR A 232 9.89 22.22 -15.78
C TYR A 232 8.83 21.32 -15.14
N PHE A 233 7.75 21.05 -15.88
CA PHE A 233 6.65 20.19 -15.42
C PHE A 233 7.15 18.83 -14.90
N CYS A 234 6.85 18.49 -13.65
CA CYS A 234 7.18 17.20 -13.01
C CYS A 234 8.69 16.85 -12.99
N GLN A 235 9.58 17.83 -13.10
CA GLN A 235 11.02 17.56 -13.26
C GLN A 235 11.63 16.77 -12.09
N SER A 236 11.30 17.09 -10.85
CA SER A 236 11.83 16.36 -9.68
C SER A 236 11.44 14.88 -9.67
N GLY A 237 10.21 14.55 -10.06
CA GLY A 237 9.76 13.16 -10.17
C GLY A 237 10.39 12.42 -11.34
N LYS A 238 10.65 13.11 -12.47
CA LYS A 238 11.40 12.57 -13.61
C LYS A 238 12.83 12.23 -13.21
N ASP A 239 13.46 13.14 -12.47
CA ASP A 239 14.82 12.98 -11.97
C ASP A 239 14.97 11.76 -11.06
N TRP A 240 14.06 11.55 -10.11
CA TRP A 240 14.04 10.35 -9.27
C TRP A 240 13.81 9.07 -10.08
N ASP A 241 12.87 9.11 -11.02
CA ASP A 241 12.53 7.95 -11.86
C ASP A 241 13.73 7.50 -12.73
N GLU A 242 14.42 8.45 -13.36
CA GLU A 242 15.62 8.18 -14.15
C GLU A 242 16.79 7.73 -13.26
N TRP A 243 16.94 8.31 -12.07
CA TRP A 243 18.00 7.95 -11.15
C TRP A 243 17.86 6.52 -10.63
N PHE A 244 16.66 6.10 -10.20
CA PHE A 244 16.43 4.73 -9.71
C PHE A 244 16.74 3.70 -10.81
N GLU A 245 16.28 3.92 -12.03
CA GLU A 245 16.58 3.05 -13.18
C GLU A 245 18.09 3.01 -13.48
N LYS A 246 18.76 4.17 -13.43
CA LYS A 246 20.21 4.26 -13.61
C LYS A 246 21.00 3.49 -12.56
N GLN A 247 20.50 3.39 -11.32
CA GLN A 247 21.12 2.59 -10.26
C GLN A 247 20.77 1.09 -10.33
N GLY A 248 20.01 0.63 -11.33
CA GLY A 248 19.70 -0.79 -11.53
C GLY A 248 18.40 -1.26 -10.92
N ALA A 249 17.59 -0.37 -10.34
CA ALA A 249 16.24 -0.71 -9.91
C ALA A 249 15.33 -1.00 -11.13
N LEU A 250 14.38 -1.92 -10.98
CA LEU A 250 13.42 -2.28 -12.03
C LEU A 250 12.14 -1.46 -11.89
N ARG A 251 11.84 -0.63 -12.89
CA ARG A 251 10.56 0.08 -12.98
C ARG A 251 9.45 -0.91 -13.37
N LEU A 252 8.51 -1.17 -12.46
CA LEU A 252 7.40 -2.10 -12.73
C LEU A 252 6.23 -1.43 -13.45
N VAL A 253 5.89 -0.22 -13.01
CA VAL A 253 4.83 0.59 -13.63
C VAL A 253 5.45 1.92 -14.06
N PRO A 254 5.21 2.37 -15.31
CA PRO A 254 5.70 3.65 -15.78
C PRO A 254 5.35 4.79 -14.83
N ARG A 255 6.26 5.76 -14.71
CA ARG A 255 5.99 7.00 -13.99
C ARG A 255 4.75 7.68 -14.56
N VAL A 256 3.94 8.25 -13.67
CA VAL A 256 2.80 9.10 -14.04
C VAL A 256 3.12 10.53 -13.64
N ASP A 257 3.01 11.45 -14.61
CA ASP A 257 3.20 12.88 -14.42
C ASP A 257 1.82 13.53 -14.23
N CYS A 258 1.54 14.03 -13.02
CA CYS A 258 0.27 14.64 -12.65
C CYS A 258 0.35 16.16 -12.69
N ASP A 259 -0.69 16.78 -13.25
CA ASP A 259 -0.95 18.22 -13.14
C ASP A 259 -1.64 18.53 -11.80
N VAL A 260 -2.06 19.78 -11.58
CA VAL A 260 -2.70 20.26 -10.33
C VAL A 260 -3.90 19.40 -9.91
N ASP A 261 -4.70 18.92 -10.85
CA ASP A 261 -5.84 18.01 -10.61
C ASP A 261 -5.37 16.54 -10.55
N TYR A 262 -4.48 16.22 -9.61
CA TYR A 262 -3.75 14.94 -9.58
C TYR A 262 -4.57 13.74 -9.08
N ASP A 263 -5.66 13.94 -8.34
CA ASP A 263 -6.32 12.87 -7.55
C ASP A 263 -6.69 11.63 -8.38
N ALA A 264 -7.32 11.82 -9.55
CA ALA A 264 -7.76 10.70 -10.39
C ALA A 264 -6.60 9.93 -11.02
N LEU A 265 -5.54 10.64 -11.44
CA LEU A 265 -4.34 10.02 -11.99
C LEU A 265 -3.54 9.29 -10.90
N ALA A 266 -3.44 9.90 -9.72
CA ALA A 266 -2.82 9.28 -8.55
C ALA A 266 -3.56 7.99 -8.16
N GLU A 267 -4.90 8.01 -8.12
CA GLU A 267 -5.71 6.81 -7.84
C GLU A 267 -5.48 5.71 -8.87
N SER A 268 -5.54 6.05 -10.16
CA SER A 268 -5.30 5.08 -11.22
C SER A 268 -3.89 4.50 -11.17
N TRP A 269 -2.88 5.32 -10.83
CA TRP A 269 -1.51 4.86 -10.63
C TRP A 269 -1.39 3.90 -9.44
N MET A 270 -2.01 4.23 -8.30
CA MET A 270 -2.01 3.39 -7.11
C MET A 270 -2.64 2.01 -7.37
N LEU A 271 -3.77 1.98 -8.08
CA LEU A 271 -4.46 0.73 -8.44
C LEU A 271 -3.65 -0.14 -9.40
N GLU A 272 -2.75 0.46 -10.19
CA GLU A 272 -1.88 -0.29 -11.09
C GLU A 272 -0.59 -0.74 -10.40
N VAL A 273 0.06 0.11 -9.60
CA VAL A 273 1.39 -0.17 -9.02
C VAL A 273 1.36 -1.15 -7.85
N LEU A 274 0.36 -1.06 -6.96
CA LEU A 274 0.29 -1.92 -5.77
C LEU A 274 0.23 -3.43 -6.10
N PRO A 275 -0.59 -3.91 -7.07
CA PRO A 275 -0.58 -5.32 -7.43
C PRO A 275 0.74 -5.76 -8.09
N HIS A 276 1.42 -4.86 -8.81
CA HIS A 276 2.75 -5.15 -9.37
C HIS A 276 3.80 -5.34 -8.27
N LEU A 277 3.82 -4.46 -7.27
CA LEU A 277 4.74 -4.58 -6.14
C LEU A 277 4.40 -5.80 -5.26
N ALA A 278 3.12 -6.14 -5.12
CA ALA A 278 2.68 -7.33 -4.41
C ALA A 278 3.11 -8.64 -5.11
N ALA A 279 3.26 -8.59 -6.43
CA ALA A 279 3.79 -9.68 -7.25
C ALA A 279 5.32 -9.82 -7.19
N VAL A 280 6.02 -8.94 -6.48
CA VAL A 280 7.41 -9.19 -6.07
C VAL A 280 7.39 -10.11 -4.85
N ASP A 281 8.00 -11.29 -4.95
CA ASP A 281 8.03 -12.26 -3.86
C ASP A 281 8.98 -11.87 -2.72
N GLY A 282 8.98 -12.66 -1.64
CA GLY A 282 9.84 -12.43 -0.48
C GLY A 282 11.34 -12.48 -0.76
N ASN A 283 11.78 -12.95 -1.93
CA ASN A 283 13.18 -12.98 -2.36
C ASN A 283 13.53 -11.81 -3.30
N GLY A 284 12.55 -10.98 -3.67
CA GLY A 284 12.76 -9.86 -4.58
C GLY A 284 12.66 -10.25 -6.05
N THR A 285 11.99 -11.36 -6.39
CA THR A 285 11.73 -11.72 -7.80
C THR A 285 10.32 -11.29 -8.19
N PHE A 286 10.20 -10.55 -9.30
CA PHE A 286 8.91 -10.15 -9.84
C PHE A 286 8.23 -11.30 -10.60
N GLN A 287 7.01 -11.65 -10.19
CA GLN A 287 6.19 -12.71 -10.76
C GLN A 287 5.09 -12.09 -11.64
N ALA A 288 5.37 -11.83 -12.92
CA ALA A 288 4.45 -11.12 -13.81
C ALA A 288 3.04 -11.75 -13.89
N ASP A 289 2.96 -13.08 -13.87
CA ASP A 289 1.70 -13.82 -13.95
C ASP A 289 0.84 -13.69 -12.66
N ALA A 290 1.43 -13.22 -11.55
CA ALA A 290 0.74 -13.02 -10.28
C ALA A 290 0.00 -11.67 -10.20
N VAL A 291 0.30 -10.70 -11.07
CA VAL A 291 -0.26 -9.34 -11.00
C VAL A 291 -1.79 -9.35 -11.07
N GLU A 292 -2.37 -10.07 -12.03
CA GLU A 292 -3.83 -10.18 -12.19
C GLU A 292 -4.49 -10.86 -10.98
N THR A 293 -3.78 -11.82 -10.35
CA THR A 293 -4.26 -12.45 -9.12
C THR A 293 -4.35 -11.43 -7.98
N PHE A 294 -3.36 -10.55 -7.83
CA PHE A 294 -3.39 -9.48 -6.82
C PHE A 294 -4.45 -8.42 -7.12
N LYS A 295 -4.68 -8.07 -8.41
CA LYS A 295 -5.77 -7.17 -8.81
C LYS A 295 -7.14 -7.72 -8.40
N LEU A 296 -7.40 -9.01 -8.68
CA LEU A 296 -8.68 -9.65 -8.34
C LEU A 296 -8.90 -9.77 -6.83
N LYS A 297 -7.86 -10.17 -6.08
CA LYS A 297 -7.93 -10.31 -4.61
C LYS A 297 -8.25 -8.98 -3.93
N ALA A 298 -7.60 -7.89 -4.35
CA ALA A 298 -7.82 -6.57 -3.76
C ALA A 298 -9.22 -5.99 -4.09
N ALA A 299 -9.83 -6.40 -5.20
CA ALA A 299 -11.19 -6.02 -5.58
C ALA A 299 -12.30 -6.82 -4.85
N GLY A 300 -11.95 -7.67 -3.87
CA GLY A 300 -12.90 -8.54 -3.15
C GLY A 300 -13.37 -9.75 -3.97
N GLY A 301 -12.75 -10.01 -5.12
CA GLY A 301 -12.99 -11.20 -5.93
C GLY A 301 -12.22 -12.39 -5.37
N GLN A 302 -12.90 -13.51 -5.13
CA GLN A 302 -12.21 -14.80 -5.06
C GLN A 302 -11.55 -15.04 -6.42
N THR A 303 -10.29 -15.46 -6.41
CA THR A 303 -9.67 -16.10 -7.58
C THR A 303 -10.64 -17.14 -8.14
N PRO A 304 -10.85 -17.24 -9.47
CA PRO A 304 -11.56 -18.35 -10.04
C PRO A 304 -10.67 -19.60 -9.95
N THR A 305 -10.51 -20.15 -8.75
CA THR A 305 -9.91 -21.46 -8.55
C THR A 305 -11.00 -22.47 -8.91
N GLY A 306 -10.77 -23.16 -10.03
CA GLY A 306 -11.62 -24.26 -10.44
C GLY A 306 -11.49 -25.43 -9.47
N GLU A 307 -12.29 -25.47 -8.41
CA GLU A 307 -12.83 -26.71 -7.85
C GLU A 307 -13.95 -26.39 -6.85
N VAL A 308 -15.20 -26.58 -7.27
CA VAL A 308 -16.36 -26.54 -6.37
C VAL A 308 -16.51 -27.92 -5.74
N VAL A 309 -15.75 -28.19 -4.67
CA VAL A 309 -16.03 -29.31 -3.75
C VAL A 309 -16.68 -28.72 -2.50
N GLY A 310 -17.94 -29.11 -2.30
CA GLY A 310 -18.91 -28.26 -1.64
C GLY A 310 -18.91 -28.24 -0.11
N ALA A 311 -19.59 -27.22 0.39
CA ALA A 311 -20.48 -27.30 1.55
C ALA A 311 -21.55 -26.21 1.39
N VAL A 312 -22.60 -26.52 0.61
CA VAL A 312 -23.81 -25.70 0.52
C VAL A 312 -24.61 -25.89 1.81
N GLY A 313 -24.47 -24.93 2.73
CA GLY A 313 -25.49 -24.61 3.71
C GLY A 313 -26.45 -23.60 3.09
N ASP A 314 -27.65 -24.07 2.75
CA ASP A 314 -28.88 -23.36 2.42
C ASP A 314 -28.85 -21.81 2.34
N LEU A 315 -28.53 -21.26 1.17
CA LEU A 315 -29.03 -19.97 0.70
C LEU A 315 -29.34 -20.11 -0.80
N GLN A 316 -30.58 -20.51 -1.09
CA GLN A 316 -31.12 -20.57 -2.46
C GLN A 316 -31.29 -19.15 -3.00
N GLY A 317 -30.68 -18.85 -4.15
CA GLY A 317 -31.32 -17.95 -5.11
C GLY A 317 -30.47 -16.96 -5.90
N PHE A 318 -29.15 -16.86 -5.70
CA PHE A 318 -28.35 -15.91 -6.50
C PHE A 318 -27.13 -16.60 -7.13
N THR A 319 -27.26 -16.94 -8.42
CA THR A 319 -26.14 -17.40 -9.24
C THR A 319 -25.53 -16.19 -9.94
N ILE A 320 -24.28 -15.87 -9.61
CA ILE A 320 -23.52 -14.81 -10.30
C ILE A 320 -23.29 -15.27 -11.75
N PRO A 321 -23.74 -14.51 -12.77
CA PRO A 321 -23.50 -14.89 -14.16
C PRO A 321 -22.02 -14.69 -14.51
N ILE A 322 -21.41 -15.74 -15.08
CA ILE A 322 -20.09 -15.65 -15.69
C ILE A 322 -20.26 -14.94 -17.04
N LEU A 323 -19.69 -13.74 -17.17
CA LEU A 323 -19.68 -12.98 -18.42
C LEU A 323 -18.40 -13.35 -19.18
N GLU A 324 -18.53 -14.28 -20.13
CA GLU A 324 -17.48 -14.56 -21.11
C GLU A 324 -17.61 -13.58 -22.28
N LEU A 325 -16.60 -12.75 -22.50
CA LEU A 325 -16.47 -11.94 -23.71
C LEU A 325 -15.59 -12.69 -24.70
N GLU A 326 -16.10 -12.95 -25.91
CA GLU A 326 -15.31 -13.51 -27.00
C GLU A 326 -14.19 -12.53 -27.40
N SER A 327 -12.97 -13.04 -27.60
CA SER A 327 -11.83 -12.25 -28.05
C SER A 327 -12.13 -11.62 -29.42
N VAL A 328 -12.19 -10.29 -29.46
CA VAL A 328 -12.34 -9.53 -30.72
C VAL A 328 -10.96 -9.21 -31.27
N SER A 329 -10.58 -9.82 -32.39
CA SER A 329 -9.36 -9.46 -33.12
C SER A 329 -9.61 -8.29 -34.06
N ALA A 330 -8.84 -7.22 -33.96
CA ALA A 330 -8.84 -6.12 -34.94
C ALA A 330 -7.59 -6.21 -35.83
N THR A 331 -7.76 -5.96 -37.14
CA THR A 331 -6.64 -5.83 -38.09
C THR A 331 -6.48 -4.35 -38.44
N LEU A 332 -5.35 -3.74 -38.03
CA LEU A 332 -4.99 -2.39 -38.45
C LEU A 332 -4.12 -2.44 -39.72
N ILE A 333 -4.48 -1.64 -40.73
CA ILE A 333 -3.64 -1.39 -41.90
C ILE A 333 -3.05 0.02 -41.76
N LEU A 334 -1.75 0.08 -41.49
CA LEU A 334 -0.99 1.32 -41.46
C LEU A 334 -0.66 1.76 -42.89
N HIS A 335 -1.34 2.79 -43.38
CA HIS A 335 -0.96 3.47 -44.62
C HIS A 335 0.12 4.51 -44.32
N ARG A 336 1.36 4.25 -44.76
CA ARG A 336 2.41 5.26 -44.78
C ARG A 336 2.18 6.18 -45.98
N TYR A 337 1.89 7.44 -45.73
CA TYR A 337 1.86 8.49 -46.75
C TYR A 337 3.30 8.81 -47.15
N ASP A 338 3.62 8.68 -48.45
CA ASP A 338 4.87 9.14 -49.06
C ASP A 338 4.54 10.44 -49.82
N PRO A 339 4.99 11.63 -49.33
CA PRO A 339 4.56 12.93 -49.82
C PRO A 339 5.04 13.31 -51.22
#